data_AF-A0A392TFF1-F1
#
_entry.id   AF-A0A392TFF1-F1
#
_cell.length_a   1.000
_cell.length_b   1.000
_cell.length_c   1.000
_cell.angle_alpha   90.00
_cell.angle_beta   90.00
_cell.angle_gamma   90.00
#
_symmetry.space_group_name_H-M   'P 1'
#
loop_
_entity.id
_entity.type
_entity.pdbx_description
1 polymer ?
#
loop_
_entity_poly.entity_id
_entity_poly.type
_entity_poly.pdbx_seq_one_letter_code
_entity_poly.pdbx_strand_id
1 'polypeptide(L)' 'MGCTEENKTILGTYVLREESNVWWKNVKLRLGVEGVAIPWEVFRRKFLRKYFPADVKNKKVIEFME' A
#
# COMPACT_ATOMS: atom_id res chain seq x y z
N MET A 1 7.56 8.76 30.25
CA MET A 1 7.80 9.53 29.02
C MET A 1 7.13 8.78 27.88
N GLY A 2 5.97 9.25 27.42
CA GLY A 2 5.17 8.59 26.39
C GLY A 2 5.65 8.93 24.98
N CYS A 3 5.31 8.09 24.01
CA CYS A 3 5.54 8.35 22.60
C CYS A 3 4.68 9.55 22.15
N THR A 4 5.31 10.60 21.61
CA THR A 4 4.60 11.76 21.05
C THR A 4 3.84 11.36 19.79
N GLU A 5 2.77 12.10 19.45
CA GLU A 5 2.02 11.86 18.21
C GLU A 5 2.91 11.94 16.95
N GLU A 6 3.93 12.79 16.99
CA GLU A 6 4.94 12.89 15.94
C GLU A 6 5.76 11.59 15.82
N ASN A 7 6.24 11.05 16.94
CA ASN A 7 6.98 9.78 16.94
C ASN A 7 6.13 8.61 16.44
N LYS A 8 4.83 8.58 16.79
CA LYS A 8 3.88 7.59 16.28
C LYS A 8 3.70 7.71 14.76
N THR A 9 3.61 8.95 14.25
CA THR A 9 3.46 9.23 12.82
C THR A 9 4.69 8.80 12.03
N ILE A 10 5.89 9.13 12.53
CA ILE A 10 7.16 8.73 11.92
C ILE A 10 7.28 7.20 11.87
N LEU A 11 7.00 6.53 13.00
CA LEU A 11 7.05 5.08 13.08
C LEU A 11 6.05 4.42 12.13
N GLY A 12 4.80 4.89 12.12
CA GLY A 12 3.76 4.40 11.22
C GLY A 12 4.15 4.57 9.74
N THR A 13 4.69 5.72 9.37
CA THR A 13 5.15 5.99 8.00
C THR A 13 6.31 5.08 7.60
N TYR A 14 7.25 4.84 8.51
CA TYR A 14 8.39 3.95 8.28
C TYR A 14 7.93 2.51 8.07
N VAL A 15 7.06 2.00 8.95
CA VAL A 15 6.52 0.63 8.84
C VAL A 15 5.75 0.45 7.52
N LEU A 16 4.89 1.42 7.14
CA LEU A 16 4.16 1.36 5.88
C LEU A 16 5.10 1.36 4.66
N ARG A 17 6.20 2.12 4.71
CA ARG A 17 7.23 2.12 3.67
C ARG A 17 7.90 0.76 3.55
N GLU A 18 8.31 0.16 4.66
CA GLU A 18 8.93 -1.16 4.66
C GLU A 18 7.98 -2.25 4.16
N GLU A 19 6.74 -2.26 4.65
CA GLU A 19 5.71 -3.21 4.20
C GLU A 19 5.48 -3.08 2.69
N SER A 20 5.36 -1.85 2.18
CA SER A 20 5.18 -1.57 0.75
C SER A 20 6.36 -2.07 -0.07
N ASN A 21 7.59 -1.90 0.42
CA ASN A 21 8.79 -2.38 -0.25
C ASN A 21 8.85 -3.91 -0.32
N VAL A 22 8.56 -4.59 0.78
CA VAL A 22 8.55 -6.07 0.85
C VAL A 22 7.43 -6.62 -0.04
N TRP A 23 6.23 -6.06 0.05
CA TRP A 23 5.10 -6.44 -0.79
C TRP A 23 5.44 -6.31 -2.28
N TRP A 24 6.02 -5.18 -2.69
CA TRP A 24 6.33 -4.94 -4.10
C TRP A 24 7.38 -5.91 -4.63
N LYS A 25 8.44 -6.20 -3.86
CA LYS A 25 9.41 -7.26 -4.20
C LYS A 25 8.73 -8.60 -4.48
N ASN A 26 7.80 -9.02 -3.61
CA ASN A 26 7.04 -10.26 -3.78
C ASN A 26 6.10 -10.24 -5.00
N VAL A 27 5.54 -9.08 -5.37
CA VAL A 27 4.75 -8.94 -6.60
C VAL A 27 5.63 -9.09 -7.83
N LYS A 28 6.81 -8.45 -7.86
CA LYS A 28 7.76 -8.57 -8.98
C LYS A 28 8.22 -10.00 -9.20
N LEU A 29 8.53 -10.71 -8.11
CA LEU A 29 8.89 -12.13 -8.15
C LEU A 29 7.78 -12.99 -8.79
N ARG A 30 6.54 -12.81 -8.34
CA ARG A 30 5.37 -13.56 -8.89
C ARG A 30 5.06 -13.22 -10.34
N LEU A 31 5.42 -12.04 -10.80
CA LEU A 31 5.24 -11.62 -12.19
C LEU A 31 6.40 -12.08 -13.10
N GLY A 32 7.49 -12.61 -12.54
CA GLY A 32 8.66 -13.02 -13.31
C GLY A 32 9.43 -11.86 -13.95
N VAL A 33 9.33 -10.65 -13.38
CA VAL A 33 9.90 -9.40 -13.93
C VAL A 33 11.03 -8.83 -13.05
N GLU A 34 11.75 -9.71 -12.37
CA GLU A 34 12.89 -9.28 -11.55
C GLU A 34 13.98 -8.65 -12.45
N GLY A 35 14.48 -7.48 -12.06
CA GLY A 35 15.46 -6.72 -12.85
C GLY A 35 14.88 -5.94 -14.04
N VAL A 36 13.58 -6.06 -14.35
CA VAL A 36 12.94 -5.35 -15.48
C VAL A 36 12.27 -4.07 -15.02
N ALA A 37 12.40 -3.00 -15.80
CA ALA A 37 11.63 -1.77 -15.61
C ALA A 37 10.14 -2.04 -15.83
N ILE A 38 9.33 -1.82 -14.78
CA ILE A 38 7.89 -2.08 -14.82
C ILE A 38 7.15 -0.81 -15.24
N PRO A 39 6.23 -0.86 -16.22
CA PRO A 39 5.39 0.27 -16.56
C PRO A 39 4.61 0.77 -15.34
N TRP A 40 4.55 2.09 -15.16
CA TRP A 40 3.85 2.73 -14.04
C TRP A 40 2.41 2.20 -13.85
N GLU A 41 1.69 1.98 -14.94
CA GLU A 41 0.32 1.47 -14.92
C GLU A 41 0.17 0.08 -14.28
N VAL A 42 1.18 -0.78 -14.42
CA VAL A 42 1.18 -2.11 -13.79
C VAL A 42 1.36 -2.00 -12.29
N PHE A 43 2.30 -1.16 -11.84
CA PHE A 43 2.48 -0.85 -10.43
C PHE A 43 1.19 -0.27 -9.83
N ARG A 44 0.64 0.77 -10.46
CA ARG A 44 -0.58 1.46 -10.02
C ARG A 44 -1.75 0.49 -9.84
N ARG A 45 -1.98 -0.40 -10.81
CA ARG A 45 -3.05 -1.42 -10.73
C ARG A 45 -2.86 -2.36 -9.54
N LYS A 46 -1.64 -2.87 -9.34
CA LYS A 46 -1.34 -3.80 -8.23
C LYS A 46 -1.41 -3.11 -6.87
N PHE A 47 -0.93 -1.87 -6.80
CA PHE A 47 -0.95 -1.04 -5.59
C PHE A 47 -2.38 -0.74 -5.15
N LEU A 48 -3.22 -0.24 -6.07
CA LEU A 48 -4.62 0.01 -5.80
C LEU A 48 -5.35 -1.26 -5.35
N ARG A 49 -5.10 -2.41 -5.98
CA ARG A 49 -5.74 -3.67 -5.55
C ARG A 49 -5.36 -4.10 -4.13
N LYS A 50 -4.13 -3.84 -3.68
CA LYS A 50 -3.62 -4.26 -2.36
C LYS A 50 -4.09 -3.32 -1.25
N TYR A 51 -3.98 -2.01 -1.46
CA TYR A 51 -4.22 -1.00 -0.42
C TYR A 51 -5.62 -0.38 -0.51
N PHE A 52 -6.28 -0.50 -1.66
CA PHE A 52 -7.62 0.01 -1.94
C PHE A 52 -8.47 -1.04 -2.66
N PRO A 53 -8.64 -2.25 -2.09
CA PRO A 53 -9.54 -3.24 -2.69
C PRO A 53 -10.92 -2.61 -2.86
N ALA A 54 -11.61 -2.96 -3.95
CA ALA A 54 -12.87 -2.33 -4.35
C ALA A 54 -13.91 -2.27 -3.22
N ASP A 55 -13.83 -3.18 -2.25
CA ASP A 55 -14.67 -3.24 -1.06
C ASP A 55 -14.51 -2.02 -0.14
N VAL A 56 -13.32 -1.40 -0.04
CA VAL A 56 -13.12 -0.17 0.77
C VAL A 56 -13.77 1.04 0.12
N LYS A 57 -13.87 1.06 -1.22
CA LYS A 57 -14.61 2.09 -1.96
C LYS A 57 -16.12 1.94 -1.74
N ASN A 58 -16.64 0.72 -1.78
CA ASN A 58 -18.07 0.47 -1.57
C ASN A 58 -18.48 0.65 -0.09
N LYS A 59 -17.63 0.26 0.86
CA LYS A 59 -17.93 0.42 2.30
C LYS A 59 -17.90 1.87 2.77
N LYS A 60 -16.97 2.68 2.25
CA LYS A 60 -16.94 4.13 2.54
C LYS A 60 -18.06 4.91 1.85
N VAL A 61 -18.58 4.47 0.70
CA VAL A 61 -19.78 5.09 0.10
C VAL A 61 -21.01 4.84 0.97
N ILE A 62 -21.13 3.65 1.58
CA ILE A 62 -22.24 3.34 2.50
C ILE A 62 -22.10 4.12 3.82
N GLU A 63 -20.89 4.18 4.42
CA GLU A 63 -20.66 4.95 5.67
C GLU A 63 -20.78 6.47 5.50
N PHE A 64 -20.73 7.01 4.27
CA PHE A 64 -20.86 8.45 3.98
C PHE A 64 -22.23 8.83 3.38
N MET A 65 -23.12 7.85 3.22
CA MET A 65 -24.51 8.03 2.74
C MET A 65 -25.56 7.90 3.88
N GLU A 66 -25.12 7.74 5.12
CA GLU A 66 -25.92 8.07 6.33
C GLU A 66 -25.64 9.53 6.76
#